data_AF-A0A9P9SMH9-F1
#
_entry.id   AF-A0A9P9SMH9-F1
#
_cell.length_a   1.000
_cell.length_b   1.000
_cell.length_c   1.000
_cell.angle_alpha   90.00
_cell.angle_beta   90.00
_cell.angle_gamma   90.00
#
_symmetry.space_group_name_H-M   'P 1'
#
loop_
_entity.id
_entity.type
_entity.pdbx_description
1 polymer ?
#
loop_
_entity_poly.entity_id
_entity_poly.type
_entity_poly.pdbx_seq_one_letter_code
_entity_poly.pdbx_strand_id
1 'polypeptide(L)'
;MKSFSLTFLALVSLTSALSPPYEPVCEQCVYTPIENKCDITTSCTYVWGHDDPSTPGPYYCACRHGYRATGYEANNLEVQWRLPWYGTPSGDPSQEGRVFVKPGVECNTLCDDWYLGKDGCKAVQEKKWCM
;
A
#
# COMPACT_ATOMS: atom_id res chain seq x y z
N MET A 1 -25.87 -54.87 -44.43
CA MET A 1 -26.38 -53.99 -43.35
C MET A 1 -25.16 -53.36 -42.68
N LYS A 2 -24.88 -52.08 -42.91
CA LYS A 2 -23.70 -51.38 -42.35
C LYS A 2 -24.18 -50.38 -41.29
N SER A 3 -23.81 -50.65 -40.04
CA SER A 3 -24.09 -49.80 -38.89
C SER A 3 -23.15 -48.59 -38.89
N PHE A 4 -23.70 -47.39 -38.70
CA PHE A 4 -22.95 -46.14 -38.54
C PHE A 4 -23.05 -45.71 -37.07
N SER A 5 -21.96 -45.82 -36.32
CA SER A 5 -21.85 -45.30 -34.95
C SER A 5 -21.35 -43.86 -34.99
N LEU A 6 -22.17 -42.92 -34.54
CA LEU A 6 -21.78 -41.52 -34.30
C LEU A 6 -21.23 -41.39 -32.86
N THR A 7 -19.95 -41.09 -32.72
CA THR A 7 -19.32 -40.73 -31.44
C THR A 7 -19.42 -39.22 -31.22
N PHE A 8 -20.23 -38.82 -30.23
CA PHE A 8 -20.28 -37.43 -29.73
C PHE A 8 -19.06 -37.17 -28.83
N LEU A 9 -18.14 -36.30 -29.26
CA LEU A 9 -17.11 -35.73 -28.39
C LEU A 9 -17.72 -34.61 -27.54
N ALA A 10 -17.79 -34.82 -26.23
CA ALA A 10 -18.16 -33.79 -25.27
C ALA A 10 -16.96 -32.85 -25.01
N LEU A 11 -17.11 -31.58 -25.36
CA LEU A 11 -16.17 -30.50 -25.02
C LEU A 11 -16.42 -30.06 -23.57
N VAL A 12 -15.50 -30.42 -22.67
CA VAL A 12 -15.50 -29.94 -21.28
C VAL A 12 -14.77 -28.59 -21.25
N SER A 13 -15.51 -27.50 -21.13
CA SER A 13 -14.94 -26.16 -20.93
C SER A 13 -14.50 -25.97 -19.48
N LEU A 14 -13.19 -25.84 -19.24
CA LEU A 14 -12.66 -25.38 -17.95
C LEU A 14 -12.84 -23.87 -17.85
N THR A 15 -13.82 -23.42 -17.07
CA THR A 15 -13.89 -22.02 -16.63
C THR A 15 -12.95 -21.81 -15.45
N SER A 16 -11.76 -21.27 -15.71
CA SER A 16 -10.88 -20.76 -14.66
C SER A 16 -11.57 -19.59 -13.96
N ALA A 17 -11.97 -19.78 -12.71
CA ALA A 17 -12.46 -18.70 -11.86
C ALA A 17 -11.28 -17.76 -11.54
N LEU A 18 -11.21 -16.62 -12.22
CA LEU A 18 -10.32 -15.52 -11.88
C LEU A 18 -10.90 -14.83 -10.64
N SER A 19 -10.45 -15.20 -9.44
CA SER A 19 -10.64 -14.32 -8.28
C SER A 19 -9.93 -13.00 -8.57
N PRO A 20 -10.57 -11.84 -8.32
CA PRO A 20 -9.91 -10.55 -8.48
C PRO A 20 -8.62 -10.54 -7.65
N PRO A 21 -7.52 -9.95 -8.15
CA PRO A 21 -6.30 -9.82 -7.37
C PRO A 21 -6.65 -9.19 -6.02
N TYR A 22 -6.28 -9.86 -4.93
CA TYR A 22 -6.46 -9.36 -3.57
C TYR A 22 -5.60 -8.09 -3.43
N GLU A 23 -6.26 -6.95 -3.32
CA GLU A 23 -5.61 -5.66 -3.19
C GLU A 23 -5.27 -5.41 -1.72
N PRO A 24 -4.02 -5.00 -1.41
CA PRO A 24 -3.52 -5.09 -0.05
C PRO A 24 -4.01 -3.91 0.79
N VAL A 25 -4.93 -4.19 1.71
CA VAL A 25 -5.53 -3.23 2.66
C VAL A 25 -4.43 -2.42 3.35
N CYS A 26 -4.50 -1.10 3.20
CA CYS A 26 -3.66 -0.16 3.93
C CYS A 26 -4.51 0.41 5.05
N GLU A 27 -4.23 0.00 6.28
CA GLU A 27 -5.02 0.43 7.43
C GLU A 27 -4.91 1.94 7.65
N GLN A 28 -6.05 2.61 7.67
CA GLN A 28 -6.15 4.05 7.87
C GLN A 28 -6.20 4.41 9.36
N CYS A 29 -5.76 5.61 9.69
CA CYS A 29 -5.95 6.21 11.01
C CYS A 29 -7.09 7.23 10.99
N VAL A 30 -7.65 7.56 12.15
CA VAL A 30 -8.68 8.59 12.28
C VAL A 30 -8.08 9.78 13.01
N TYR A 31 -7.97 10.94 12.39
CA TYR A 31 -7.22 12.08 12.95
C TYR A 31 -7.74 12.63 14.30
N THR A 32 -8.91 12.20 14.77
CA THR A 32 -9.46 12.61 16.07
C THR A 32 -8.60 12.05 17.22
N PRO A 33 -8.36 12.81 18.31
CA PRO A 33 -7.42 12.39 19.36
C PRO A 33 -7.70 11.01 19.97
N ILE A 34 -8.96 10.60 20.08
CA ILE A 34 -9.36 9.32 20.69
C ILE A 34 -9.15 8.14 19.72
N GLU A 35 -9.27 8.37 18.41
CA GLU A 35 -9.28 7.32 17.40
C GLU A 35 -8.03 7.27 16.53
N ASN A 36 -7.10 8.22 16.71
CA ASN A 36 -5.84 8.31 15.99
C ASN A 36 -5.11 6.98 15.96
N LYS A 37 -4.96 6.33 17.12
CA LYS A 37 -4.36 4.99 17.31
C LYS A 37 -2.97 4.81 16.68
N CYS A 38 -2.39 5.83 16.05
CA CYS A 38 -1.02 5.79 15.59
C CYS A 38 -0.07 5.78 16.80
N ASP A 39 1.08 5.12 16.65
CA ASP A 39 2.11 5.19 17.67
C ASP A 39 2.69 6.61 17.77
N ILE A 40 3.19 7.00 18.94
CA ILE A 40 3.74 8.34 19.21
C ILE A 40 4.93 8.71 18.29
N THR A 41 5.57 7.71 17.68
CA THR A 41 6.67 7.89 16.72
C THR A 41 6.20 8.20 15.30
N THR A 42 4.90 8.19 15.09
CA THR A 42 4.24 8.45 13.81
C THR A 42 3.27 9.62 13.92
N SER A 43 2.74 10.07 12.78
CA SER A 43 1.71 11.12 12.74
C SER A 43 0.56 10.70 11.82
N CYS A 44 -0.69 10.78 12.30
CA CYS A 44 -1.85 10.54 11.44
C CYS A 44 -1.97 11.67 10.41
N THR A 45 -1.59 11.37 9.17
CA THR A 45 -1.36 12.38 8.13
C THR A 45 -2.38 12.19 7.02
N TYR A 46 -3.07 13.28 6.68
CA TYR A 46 -3.92 13.33 5.49
C TYR A 46 -3.06 13.22 4.23
N VAL A 47 -3.50 12.40 3.28
CA VAL A 47 -2.76 12.21 2.04
C VAL A 47 -3.60 12.58 0.83
N TRP A 48 -3.04 13.46 0.00
CA TRP A 48 -3.70 14.07 -1.16
C TRP A 48 -3.01 13.72 -2.49
N GLY A 49 -2.43 12.52 -2.60
CA GLY A 49 -1.59 12.10 -3.73
C GLY A 49 -2.23 11.09 -4.69
N HIS A 50 -3.54 10.89 -4.64
CA HIS A 50 -4.25 9.98 -5.54
C HIS A 50 -4.58 10.65 -6.88
N ASP A 51 -4.52 9.87 -7.95
CA ASP A 51 -4.71 10.37 -9.32
C ASP A 51 -6.15 10.80 -9.63
N ASP A 52 -7.11 10.38 -8.79
CA ASP A 52 -8.53 10.73 -8.93
C ASP A 52 -8.93 11.83 -7.94
N PRO A 53 -9.16 13.08 -8.41
CA PRO A 53 -9.53 14.20 -7.55
C PRO A 53 -10.91 14.07 -6.90
N SER A 54 -11.74 13.10 -7.33
CA SER A 54 -13.04 12.83 -6.73
C SER A 54 -12.98 11.86 -5.53
N THR A 55 -11.85 11.19 -5.33
CA THR A 55 -11.64 10.31 -4.19
C THR A 55 -11.23 11.13 -2.96
N PRO A 56 -11.87 10.98 -1.79
CA PRO A 56 -11.38 11.59 -0.56
C PRO A 56 -9.99 11.06 -0.19
N GLY A 57 -9.06 11.96 0.16
CA GLY A 57 -7.73 11.57 0.62
C GLY A 57 -7.81 10.73 1.91
N PRO A 58 -7.14 9.57 1.98
CA PRO A 58 -7.07 8.77 3.19
C PRO A 58 -6.14 9.41 4.24
N TYR A 59 -6.25 8.92 5.47
CA TYR A 59 -5.32 9.24 6.55
C TYR A 59 -4.49 8.01 6.92
N TYR A 60 -3.18 8.16 7.04
CA TYR A 60 -2.28 7.06 7.43
C TYR A 60 -1.32 7.47 8.54
N CYS A 61 -0.86 6.50 9.33
CA CYS A 61 0.21 6.71 10.29
C CYS A 61 1.53 6.84 9.55
N ALA A 62 1.98 8.08 9.37
CA ALA A 62 3.22 8.45 8.70
C ALA A 62 4.41 8.36 9.64
N CYS A 63 5.45 7.66 9.21
CA CYS A 63 6.75 7.70 9.84
C CYS A 63 7.43 9.07 9.68
N ARG A 64 8.35 9.39 10.60
CA ARG A 64 9.33 10.48 10.38
C ARG A 64 10.16 10.17 9.14
N HIS A 65 10.67 11.21 8.49
CA HIS A 65 11.53 11.05 7.31
C HIS A 65 12.73 10.15 7.62
N GLY A 66 12.98 9.16 6.76
CA GLY A 66 14.09 8.23 6.93
C GLY A 66 13.84 7.08 7.91
N TYR A 67 12.65 6.97 8.50
CA TYR A 67 12.30 5.90 9.45
C TYR A 67 11.29 4.92 8.86
N ARG A 68 11.35 3.68 9.36
CA ARG A 68 10.47 2.56 9.03
C ARG A 68 10.07 1.79 10.30
N ALA A 69 9.15 0.84 10.16
CA ALA A 69 8.59 0.09 11.29
C ALA A 69 9.67 -0.62 12.12
N THR A 70 9.58 -0.50 13.44
CA THR A 70 10.50 -1.12 14.40
C THR A 70 10.18 -2.58 14.62
N GLY A 71 11.18 -3.46 14.51
CA GLY A 71 11.02 -4.89 14.77
C GLY A 71 10.37 -5.68 13.63
N TYR A 72 10.26 -5.08 12.44
CA TYR A 72 9.71 -5.74 11.25
C TYR A 72 10.70 -5.73 10.09
N GLU A 73 10.62 -6.76 9.25
CA GLU A 73 11.32 -6.78 7.97
C GLU A 73 10.81 -5.66 7.06
N ALA A 74 11.73 -4.99 6.35
CA ALA A 74 11.41 -3.80 5.55
C ALA A 74 10.36 -4.08 4.46
N ASN A 75 10.33 -5.29 3.91
CA ASN A 75 9.39 -5.73 2.89
C ASN A 75 8.06 -6.26 3.44
N ASN A 76 7.78 -6.14 4.74
CA ASN A 76 6.51 -6.59 5.33
C ASN A 76 5.36 -5.63 4.98
N LEU A 77 4.67 -5.92 3.88
CA LEU A 77 3.55 -5.14 3.35
C LEU A 77 2.27 -5.13 4.20
N GLU A 78 2.14 -6.03 5.18
CA GLU A 78 1.03 -6.05 6.13
C GLU A 78 1.23 -5.02 7.26
N VAL A 79 2.44 -4.49 7.38
CA VAL A 79 2.83 -3.61 8.49
C VAL A 79 3.24 -2.24 7.98
N GLN A 80 3.97 -2.19 6.87
CA GLN A 80 4.58 -0.98 6.35
C GLN A 80 4.55 -0.92 4.83
N TRP A 81 4.42 0.28 4.30
CA TRP A 81 4.39 0.52 2.86
C TRP A 81 4.85 1.93 2.52
N ARG A 82 5.29 2.11 1.27
CA ARG A 82 5.41 3.42 0.62
C ARG A 82 4.33 3.57 -0.43
N LEU A 83 4.02 4.81 -0.82
CA LEU A 83 3.07 5.10 -1.89
C LEU A 83 3.68 6.11 -2.87
N PRO A 84 3.37 6.02 -4.17
CA PRO A 84 3.95 6.82 -5.25
C PRO A 84 3.25 8.20 -5.30
N TRP A 85 3.18 8.88 -4.17
CA TRP A 85 2.46 10.14 -4.04
C TRP A 85 3.36 11.31 -4.32
N TYR A 86 3.54 11.51 -5.62
CA TYR A 86 4.21 12.65 -6.20
C TYR A 86 3.51 13.96 -5.80
N GLY A 87 4.28 15.05 -5.75
CA GLY A 87 3.69 16.38 -5.63
C GLY A 87 2.77 16.69 -6.82
N THR A 88 1.96 17.72 -6.68
CA THR A 88 1.19 18.26 -7.82
C THR A 88 2.11 18.69 -8.97
N PRO A 89 1.58 18.93 -10.18
CA PRO A 89 2.34 19.64 -11.23
C PRO A 89 2.92 20.98 -10.76
N SER A 90 2.36 21.57 -9.69
CA SER A 90 2.78 22.81 -9.04
C SER A 90 3.87 22.61 -7.97
N GLY A 91 4.31 21.37 -7.72
CA GLY A 91 5.50 21.06 -6.92
C GLY A 91 5.27 20.68 -5.46
N ASP A 92 4.11 20.94 -4.86
CA ASP A 92 3.93 20.74 -3.40
C ASP A 92 2.52 20.29 -2.98
N PRO A 93 2.38 19.56 -1.84
CA PRO A 93 3.43 18.83 -1.10
C PRO A 93 3.54 17.35 -1.53
N SER A 94 4.72 16.90 -1.94
CA SER A 94 5.03 15.48 -2.19
C SER A 94 5.13 14.68 -0.88
N GLN A 95 4.63 13.44 -0.85
CA GLN A 95 4.84 12.49 0.25
C GLN A 95 5.80 11.36 -0.14
N GLU A 96 6.53 11.51 -1.25
CA GLU A 96 7.46 10.49 -1.73
C GLU A 96 8.55 10.15 -0.69
N GLY A 97 8.88 8.86 -0.63
CA GLY A 97 9.90 8.34 0.27
C GLY A 97 9.50 8.25 1.73
N ARG A 98 8.32 8.74 2.10
CA ARG A 98 7.74 8.51 3.41
C ARG A 98 7.24 7.07 3.52
N VAL A 99 7.54 6.46 4.66
CA VAL A 99 6.97 5.16 5.04
C VAL A 99 5.68 5.41 5.83
N PHE A 100 4.67 4.60 5.55
CA PHE A 100 3.43 4.52 6.30
C PHE A 100 3.35 3.16 6.99
N VAL A 101 2.69 3.12 8.13
CA VAL A 101 2.49 1.90 8.90
C VAL A 101 1.03 1.76 9.34
N LYS A 102 0.63 0.55 9.70
CA LYS A 102 -0.68 0.33 10.33
C LYS A 102 -0.76 1.02 11.71
N PRO A 103 -1.95 1.37 12.20
CA PRO A 103 -2.12 1.92 13.55
C PRO A 103 -1.45 1.07 14.64
N GLY A 104 -0.87 1.74 15.64
CA GLY A 104 -0.18 1.12 16.77
C GLY A 104 1.23 0.59 16.48
N VAL A 105 1.73 0.71 15.25
CA VAL A 105 3.10 0.28 14.92
C VAL A 105 4.09 1.40 15.16
N GLU A 106 5.08 1.12 16.00
CA GLU A 106 6.23 1.98 16.23
C GLU A 106 7.08 2.12 14.96
N CYS A 107 7.48 3.34 14.62
CA CYS A 107 8.30 3.67 13.47
C CYS A 107 9.58 4.42 13.85
N ASN A 108 10.51 3.69 14.49
CA ASN A 108 11.77 4.22 15.02
C ASN A 108 13.03 3.57 14.42
N THR A 109 12.89 2.63 13.48
CA THR A 109 14.06 2.06 12.79
C THR A 109 14.50 2.98 11.66
N LEU A 110 15.73 3.47 11.71
CA LEU A 110 16.31 4.28 10.63
C LEU A 110 16.55 3.39 9.39
N CYS A 111 16.17 3.88 8.21
CA CYS A 111 16.49 3.25 6.94
C CYS A 111 17.99 3.40 6.65
N ASP A 112 18.62 2.40 6.03
CA ASP A 112 20.05 2.41 5.73
C ASP A 112 20.45 3.60 4.84
N ASP A 113 19.60 3.94 3.89
CA ASP A 113 19.83 4.99 2.89
C ASP A 113 19.06 6.29 3.17
N TRP A 114 18.65 6.54 4.43
CA TRP A 114 17.77 7.66 4.80
C TRP A 114 18.17 9.03 4.22
N TYR A 115 19.47 9.25 3.99
CA TYR A 115 20.06 10.48 3.46
C TYR A 115 19.76 10.73 1.97
N LEU A 116 19.22 9.76 1.23
CA LEU A 116 18.84 9.88 -0.19
C LEU A 116 17.48 10.56 -0.41
N GLY A 117 16.88 11.17 0.61
CA GLY A 117 15.61 11.88 0.48
C GLY A 117 14.47 10.93 0.11
N LYS A 118 13.75 11.21 -0.98
CA LYS A 118 12.63 10.35 -1.45
C LYS A 118 13.04 8.90 -1.74
N ASP A 119 14.33 8.69 -2.03
CA ASP A 119 14.88 7.40 -2.39
C ASP A 119 15.47 6.64 -1.17
N GLY A 120 15.41 7.21 0.04
CA GLY A 120 16.17 6.70 1.19
C GLY A 120 15.56 5.54 1.98
N CYS A 121 14.28 5.23 1.79
CA CYS A 121 13.62 4.08 2.42
C CYS A 121 13.10 3.05 1.40
N LYS A 122 13.81 2.84 0.29
CA LYS A 122 13.38 1.93 -0.80
C LYS A 122 13.38 0.44 -0.44
N ALA A 123 14.01 0.06 0.67
CA ALA A 123 13.85 -1.28 1.22
C ALA A 123 12.40 -1.57 1.65
N VAL A 124 11.64 -0.52 2.00
CA VAL A 124 10.20 -0.61 2.17
C VAL A 124 9.54 -0.61 0.79
N GLN A 125 8.71 -1.62 0.54
CA GLN A 125 8.06 -1.78 -0.75
C GLN A 125 7.04 -0.67 -1.00
N GLU A 126 7.07 -0.15 -2.22
CA GLU A 126 6.12 0.83 -2.71
C GLU A 126 4.91 0.12 -3.31
N LYS A 127 3.72 0.40 -2.76
CA LYS A 127 2.45 -0.07 -3.30
C LYS A 127 2.01 0.90 -4.39
N LYS A 128 1.51 0.39 -5.51
CA LYS A 128 0.97 1.25 -6.57
C LYS A 128 -0.21 2.09 -6.06
N TRP A 129 -1.02 1.53 -5.18
CA TRP A 129 -2.19 2.17 -4.60
C TRP A 129 -2.59 1.51 -3.28
N CYS A 130 -3.47 2.19 -2.54
CA CYS A 130 -4.13 1.73 -1.34
C CYS A 130 -5.60 2.16 -1.44
N MET A 131 -6.56 1.22 -1.42
CA MET A 131 -7.99 1.51 -1.36
C MET A 131 -8.67 0.52 -0.40
#